data_AF-A0A1Y5TXI5-F1
#
_entry.id   AF-A0A1Y5TXI5-F1
#
_cell.length_a   1.000
_cell.length_b   1.000
_cell.length_c   1.000
_cell.angle_alpha   90.00
_cell.angle_beta   90.00
_cell.angle_gamma   90.00
#
_symmetry.space_group_name_H-M   'P 1'
#
loop_
_entity.id
_entity.type
_entity.pdbx_description
1 polymer ?
#
loop_
_entity_poly.entity_id
_entity_poly.type
_entity_poly.pdbx_seq_one_letter_code
_entity_poly.pdbx_strand_id
1 'polypeptide(L)'
;MDRSVPLWFFFLCLLLGALFVVAFGWAVKSTVSGSDRSGLLGEVAVAVASFPTTVKDVLLELSSYASGDFKDESIRVPRPADADYSGFEPLPATPGIEVPGLLIRADRSAMADGWRMVTGAFALNGDMENAALLISPDLKIVRAWTLDEIPVDELEPRPKFRKLVHGLDILRDGSVIFAFEGGMSLQRFNSCGERDWTTGGGFHHSVTLDDAGETVWTFNGTGTIAQVAVGDGAILREISMDAVIAANPTIDILELRRLHPNDWGKNTRNTEGEWMPEKYHFNDVDPLPATMAASFDGFRAGDLLLSARSLNMVFVLDPESLEIKWWRIGETQRQHDPDWLSSGEIAVLNNRMSRDFSEIVAIDPVSFRKSVLFDGRDNDFYTRIRGKGQILDNGDLIVTSPQQARAFEVDRQGEVVFEVVNLKPDSETVNYVISELKWLPRDYFEMEAWKCPLAN
;
A
#
# COMPACT_ATOMS: atom_id res chain seq x y z
N MET A 1 -38.99 3.46 56.02
CA MET A 1 -37.61 3.83 56.40
C MET A 1 -37.14 4.87 55.40
N ASP A 2 -37.31 6.15 55.73
CA ASP A 2 -36.77 7.24 54.91
C ASP A 2 -35.26 7.28 55.11
N ARG A 3 -34.51 6.72 54.14
CA ARG A 3 -33.06 6.87 54.11
C ARG A 3 -32.75 8.22 53.47
N SER A 4 -32.50 9.25 54.29
CA SER A 4 -31.96 10.51 53.82
C SER A 4 -30.44 10.40 53.67
N VAL A 5 -29.93 10.80 52.50
CA VAL A 5 -28.48 10.90 52.27
C VAL A 5 -28.01 12.26 52.80
N PRO A 6 -27.01 12.32 53.69
CA PRO A 6 -26.48 13.59 54.16
C PRO A 6 -25.96 14.43 53.00
N LEU A 7 -26.33 15.71 52.96
CA LEU A 7 -25.96 16.61 51.87
C LEU A 7 -24.44 16.74 51.68
N TRP A 8 -23.67 16.69 52.77
CA TRP A 8 -22.21 16.68 52.71
C TRP A 8 -21.64 15.43 52.03
N PHE A 9 -22.29 14.28 52.20
CA PHE A 9 -21.88 13.02 51.57
C PHE A 9 -22.14 13.08 50.07
N PHE A 10 -23.28 13.66 49.66
CA PHE A 10 -23.57 13.94 48.26
C PHE A 10 -22.51 14.86 47.62
N PHE A 11 -22.16 15.97 48.26
CA PHE A 11 -21.12 16.87 47.76
C PHE A 11 -19.72 16.23 47.76
N LEU A 12 -19.40 15.39 48.73
CA LEU A 12 -18.16 14.62 48.74
C LEU A 12 -18.10 13.64 47.56
N CYS A 13 -19.19 12.91 47.28
CA CYS A 13 -19.26 12.03 46.13
C CYS A 13 -19.11 12.80 44.80
N LEU A 14 -19.73 13.98 44.67
CA LEU A 14 -19.55 14.84 43.50
C LEU A 14 -18.10 15.30 43.34
N LEU A 15 -17.45 15.72 44.43
CA LEU A 15 -16.06 16.15 44.41
C LEU A 15 -15.11 15.00 44.02
N LEU A 16 -15.29 13.82 44.63
CA LEU A 16 -14.51 12.63 44.30
C LEU A 16 -14.76 12.18 42.86
N GLY A 17 -15.99 12.30 42.35
CA GLY A 17 -16.31 12.04 40.95
C GLY A 17 -15.62 13.01 40.00
N ALA A 18 -15.62 14.31 40.30
CA ALA A 18 -14.93 15.31 39.50
C ALA A 18 -13.40 15.09 39.47
N LEU A 19 -12.81 14.80 40.63
CA LEU A 19 -11.38 14.47 40.73
C LEU A 19 -11.04 13.18 39.96
N PHE A 20 -11.91 12.17 40.03
CA PHE A 20 -11.76 10.94 39.26
C PHE A 20 -11.80 11.20 37.75
N VAL A 21 -12.76 11.98 37.25
CA VAL A 21 -12.86 12.30 35.81
C VAL A 21 -11.60 13.02 35.31
N VAL A 22 -11.08 13.96 36.08
CA VAL A 22 -9.83 14.67 35.74
C VAL A 22 -8.64 13.71 35.74
N ALA A 23 -8.50 12.87 36.77
CA ALA A 23 -7.42 11.88 36.86
C ALA A 23 -7.50 10.83 35.75
N PHE A 24 -8.70 10.34 35.44
CA PHE A 24 -8.96 9.39 34.36
C PHE A 24 -8.66 10.00 33.00
N GLY A 25 -9.15 11.21 32.72
CA GLY A 25 -8.88 11.93 31.47
C GLY A 25 -7.39 12.26 31.32
N TRP A 26 -6.70 12.60 32.40
CA TRP A 26 -5.25 12.76 32.41
C TRP A 26 -4.53 11.43 32.12
N ALA A 27 -4.93 10.31 32.73
CA ALA A 27 -4.32 9.01 32.51
C ALA A 27 -4.49 8.54 31.06
N VAL A 28 -5.70 8.67 30.48
CA VAL A 28 -5.97 8.38 29.06
C VAL A 28 -5.10 9.26 28.16
N LYS A 29 -5.11 10.58 28.37
CA LYS A 29 -4.32 11.51 27.56
C LYS A 29 -2.82 11.25 27.68
N SER A 30 -2.33 10.97 28.89
CA SER A 30 -0.94 10.65 29.19
C SER A 30 -0.49 9.45 28.39
N THR A 31 -1.26 8.36 28.38
CA THR A 31 -0.94 7.14 27.64
C THR A 31 -1.10 7.30 26.13
N VAL A 32 -2.21 7.87 25.65
CA VAL A 32 -2.46 8.07 24.21
C VAL A 32 -1.46 9.04 23.57
N SER A 33 -0.99 10.02 24.34
CA SER A 33 0.04 10.95 23.87
C SER A 33 1.47 10.40 24.02
N GLY A 34 1.64 9.12 24.39
CA GLY A 34 2.95 8.46 24.46
C GLY A 34 3.79 8.80 25.70
N SER A 35 3.21 9.37 26.75
CA SER A 35 3.94 9.64 27.99
C SER A 35 3.73 8.51 29.02
N ASP A 36 4.81 7.82 29.39
CA ASP A 36 4.83 6.67 30.31
C ASP A 36 4.47 7.00 31.78
N ARG A 37 3.98 8.22 32.05
CA ARG A 37 3.75 8.72 33.41
C ARG A 37 2.55 8.07 34.13
N SER A 38 1.64 7.44 33.40
CA SER A 38 0.44 6.79 33.94
C SER A 38 0.60 5.27 34.10
N GLY A 39 1.60 4.65 33.46
CA GLY A 39 1.88 3.21 33.52
C GLY A 39 0.64 2.34 33.29
N LEU A 40 0.53 1.26 34.07
CA LEU A 40 -0.58 0.28 34.01
C LEU A 40 -1.97 0.93 34.21
N LEU A 41 -2.07 1.97 35.04
CA LEU A 41 -3.34 2.69 35.24
C LEU A 41 -3.78 3.42 33.97
N GLY A 42 -2.83 3.90 33.20
CA GLY A 42 -3.05 4.51 31.89
C GLY A 42 -3.56 3.51 30.86
N GLU A 43 -2.93 2.34 30.76
CA GLU A 43 -3.38 1.26 29.87
C GLU A 43 -4.81 0.82 30.17
N VAL A 44 -5.12 0.58 31.45
CA VAL A 44 -6.48 0.24 31.89
C VAL A 44 -7.46 1.37 31.60
N ALA A 45 -7.07 2.63 31.83
CA ALA A 45 -7.91 3.78 31.54
C ALA A 45 -8.19 3.92 30.04
N VAL A 46 -7.20 3.68 29.17
CA VAL A 46 -7.37 3.65 27.72
C VAL A 46 -8.28 2.51 27.30
N ALA A 47 -8.13 1.31 27.86
CA ALA A 47 -9.02 0.18 27.57
C ALA A 47 -10.48 0.51 27.95
N VAL A 48 -10.71 1.09 29.12
CA VAL A 48 -12.05 1.52 29.57
C VAL A 48 -12.58 2.67 28.71
N ALA A 49 -11.76 3.66 28.38
CA ALA A 49 -12.14 4.79 27.53
C ALA A 49 -12.42 4.37 26.07
N SER A 50 -11.78 3.29 25.63
CA SER A 50 -11.97 2.72 24.29
C SER A 50 -13.18 1.78 24.25
N PHE A 51 -13.68 1.30 25.39
CA PHE A 51 -14.82 0.39 25.44
C PHE A 51 -16.08 0.95 24.75
N PRO A 52 -16.47 2.24 24.89
CA PRO A 52 -17.58 2.81 24.11
C PRO A 52 -17.32 2.82 22.60
N THR A 53 -16.09 3.05 22.15
CA THR A 53 -15.71 2.94 20.73
C THR A 53 -15.76 1.49 20.28
N THR A 54 -15.18 0.55 21.02
CA THR A 54 -15.27 -0.90 20.73
C THR A 54 -16.71 -1.39 20.69
N VAL A 55 -17.56 -0.95 21.62
CA VAL A 55 -19.00 -1.27 21.62
C VAL A 55 -19.71 -0.60 20.46
N LYS A 56 -19.39 0.66 20.13
CA LYS A 56 -19.92 1.32 18.94
C LYS A 56 -19.49 0.59 17.66
N ASP A 57 -18.24 0.16 17.57
CA ASP A 57 -17.68 -0.56 16.42
C ASP A 57 -18.34 -1.93 16.30
N VAL A 58 -18.51 -2.66 17.41
CA VAL A 58 -19.25 -3.93 17.47
C VAL A 58 -20.74 -3.74 17.15
N LEU A 59 -21.38 -2.66 17.61
CA LEU A 59 -22.78 -2.36 17.30
C LEU A 59 -22.97 -1.90 15.86
N LEU A 60 -22.05 -1.10 15.32
CA LEU A 60 -22.00 -0.73 13.91
C LEU A 60 -21.78 -1.99 13.07
N GLU A 61 -20.87 -2.86 13.46
CA GLU A 61 -20.62 -4.16 12.85
C GLU A 61 -21.86 -5.06 12.90
N LEU A 62 -22.52 -5.23 14.04
CA LEU A 62 -23.77 -6.00 14.16
C LEU A 62 -24.93 -5.39 13.37
N SER A 63 -25.09 -4.07 13.39
CA SER A 63 -26.15 -3.37 12.65
C SER A 63 -25.92 -3.43 11.14
N SER A 64 -24.67 -3.51 10.71
CA SER A 64 -24.30 -3.58 9.31
C SER A 64 -24.20 -5.01 8.77
N TYR A 65 -23.97 -6.02 9.64
CA TYR A 65 -24.31 -7.41 9.37
C TYR A 65 -25.80 -7.57 9.04
N ALA A 66 -26.67 -6.77 9.67
CA ALA A 66 -28.10 -6.79 9.41
C ALA A 66 -28.51 -6.00 8.15
N SER A 67 -27.73 -5.01 7.71
CA SER A 67 -28.02 -4.22 6.50
C SER A 67 -27.32 -4.73 5.23
N GLY A 68 -26.28 -5.56 5.35
CA GLY A 68 -25.49 -6.06 4.22
C GLY A 68 -24.40 -5.11 3.72
N ASP A 69 -24.29 -3.91 4.28
CA ASP A 69 -23.45 -2.82 3.75
C ASP A 69 -21.97 -2.85 4.19
N PHE A 70 -21.57 -3.63 5.19
CA PHE A 70 -20.22 -3.53 5.79
C PHE A 70 -19.22 -4.62 5.38
N LYS A 71 -19.61 -5.58 4.54
CA LYS A 71 -18.71 -6.69 4.18
C LYS A 71 -17.51 -6.30 3.31
N ASP A 72 -17.32 -5.03 2.94
CA ASP A 72 -16.30 -4.65 1.95
C ASP A 72 -15.90 -3.16 1.96
N GLU A 73 -16.20 -2.39 3.03
CA GLU A 73 -15.95 -0.93 3.04
C GLU A 73 -14.49 -0.55 2.75
N SER A 74 -13.53 -1.33 3.25
CA SER A 74 -12.09 -1.03 3.08
C SER A 74 -11.53 -1.37 1.69
N ILE A 75 -12.32 -2.06 0.87
CA ILE A 75 -11.92 -2.61 -0.43
C ILE A 75 -12.89 -2.21 -1.56
N ARG A 76 -13.79 -1.26 -1.30
CA ARG A 76 -14.70 -0.68 -2.29
C ARG A 76 -14.55 0.83 -2.36
N VAL A 77 -14.90 1.40 -3.50
CA VAL A 77 -14.88 2.84 -3.74
C VAL A 77 -16.20 3.31 -4.35
N PRO A 78 -16.64 4.55 -4.08
CA PRO A 78 -17.83 5.09 -4.71
C PRO A 78 -17.70 5.11 -6.23
N ARG A 79 -18.77 4.70 -6.91
CA ARG A 79 -18.94 4.88 -8.35
C ARG A 79 -19.55 6.26 -8.62
N PRO A 80 -18.96 7.10 -9.48
CA PRO A 80 -19.59 8.35 -9.89
C PRO A 80 -20.97 8.11 -10.51
N ALA A 81 -21.94 8.99 -10.23
CA ALA A 81 -23.31 8.84 -10.72
C ALA A 81 -23.42 9.00 -12.25
N ASP A 82 -22.45 9.69 -12.84
CA ASP A 82 -22.29 9.96 -14.26
C ASP A 82 -21.26 9.02 -14.93
N ALA A 83 -20.81 7.96 -14.24
CA ALA A 83 -19.88 6.99 -14.81
C ALA A 83 -20.48 6.32 -16.05
N ASP A 84 -19.79 6.46 -17.18
CA ASP A 84 -20.16 5.84 -18.46
C ASP A 84 -19.29 4.63 -18.75
N TYR A 85 -19.93 3.45 -18.78
CA TYR A 85 -19.29 2.18 -19.15
C TYR A 85 -19.68 1.74 -20.57
N SER A 86 -20.21 2.64 -21.39
CA SER A 86 -20.47 2.37 -22.80
C SER A 86 -19.18 1.97 -23.52
N GLY A 87 -19.24 0.88 -24.29
CA GLY A 87 -18.07 0.34 -24.99
C GLY A 87 -17.16 -0.55 -24.14
N PHE A 88 -17.47 -0.75 -22.86
CA PHE A 88 -16.87 -1.81 -22.06
C PHE A 88 -17.61 -3.14 -22.28
N GLU A 89 -16.85 -4.23 -22.31
CA GLU A 89 -17.37 -5.59 -22.35
C GLU A 89 -16.83 -6.41 -21.18
N PRO A 90 -17.53 -7.46 -20.71
CA PRO A 90 -16.98 -8.37 -19.71
C PRO A 90 -15.67 -8.97 -20.20
N LEU A 91 -14.62 -8.89 -19.37
CA LEU A 91 -13.33 -9.44 -19.73
C LEU A 91 -13.41 -10.97 -19.87
N PRO A 92 -13.12 -11.57 -21.04
CA PRO A 92 -13.24 -13.01 -21.22
C PRO A 92 -12.29 -13.78 -20.30
N ALA A 93 -12.74 -14.93 -19.80
CA ALA A 93 -11.95 -15.79 -18.92
C ALA A 93 -11.93 -17.24 -19.40
N THR A 94 -10.93 -18.01 -18.98
CA THR A 94 -10.89 -19.47 -19.17
C THR A 94 -11.97 -20.14 -18.32
N PRO A 95 -12.62 -21.23 -18.81
CA PRO A 95 -13.64 -21.92 -18.04
C PRO A 95 -13.16 -22.28 -16.61
N GLY A 96 -14.01 -22.01 -15.61
CA GLY A 96 -13.67 -22.18 -14.19
C GLY A 96 -13.16 -20.91 -13.49
N ILE A 97 -12.98 -19.81 -14.24
CA ILE A 97 -12.71 -18.48 -13.69
C ILE A 97 -13.87 -17.56 -14.05
N GLU A 98 -14.61 -17.12 -13.05
CA GLU A 98 -15.70 -16.16 -13.20
C GLU A 98 -15.38 -14.90 -12.41
N VAL A 99 -15.23 -13.77 -13.10
CA VAL A 99 -14.95 -12.47 -12.47
C VAL A 99 -16.03 -11.46 -12.85
N PRO A 100 -17.28 -11.63 -12.41
CA PRO A 100 -18.35 -10.69 -12.72
C PRO A 100 -17.99 -9.28 -12.29
N GLY A 101 -18.26 -8.31 -13.17
CA GLY A 101 -18.00 -6.90 -12.93
C GLY A 101 -16.62 -6.41 -13.39
N LEU A 102 -15.67 -7.30 -13.71
CA LEU A 102 -14.44 -6.91 -14.37
C LEU A 102 -14.70 -6.70 -15.87
N LEU A 103 -14.70 -5.43 -16.27
CA LEU A 103 -14.96 -5.04 -17.65
C LEU A 103 -13.69 -4.48 -18.29
N ILE A 104 -13.59 -4.62 -19.60
CA ILE A 104 -12.47 -4.16 -20.41
C ILE A 104 -12.97 -3.30 -21.58
N ARG A 105 -12.16 -2.32 -21.95
CA ARG A 105 -12.20 -1.62 -23.24
C ARG A 105 -10.77 -1.58 -23.79
N ALA A 106 -10.55 -1.99 -25.03
CA ALA A 106 -9.20 -2.04 -25.58
C ALA A 106 -9.17 -1.85 -27.10
N ASP A 107 -8.22 -1.04 -27.58
CA ASP A 107 -7.77 -1.00 -28.97
C ASP A 107 -6.53 -1.89 -29.12
N ARG A 108 -6.75 -3.12 -29.58
CA ARG A 108 -5.69 -4.12 -29.79
C ARG A 108 -4.63 -3.69 -30.81
N SER A 109 -4.93 -2.70 -31.66
CA SER A 109 -3.98 -2.21 -32.67
C SER A 109 -3.05 -1.13 -32.14
N ALA A 110 -3.40 -0.51 -31.01
CA ALA A 110 -2.66 0.58 -30.39
C ALA A 110 -1.98 0.18 -29.07
N MET A 111 -2.63 -0.67 -28.25
CA MET A 111 -2.08 -1.10 -26.97
C MET A 111 -0.79 -1.94 -27.12
N ALA A 112 0.08 -1.88 -26.11
CA ALA A 112 1.28 -2.69 -26.00
C ALA A 112 0.96 -4.19 -25.95
N ASP A 113 1.60 -4.96 -26.83
CA ASP A 113 1.48 -6.42 -26.86
C ASP A 113 2.23 -7.05 -25.68
N GLY A 114 1.53 -7.78 -24.82
CA GLY A 114 2.11 -8.34 -23.61
C GLY A 114 1.06 -8.86 -22.62
N TRP A 115 1.55 -9.50 -21.56
CA TRP A 115 0.72 -9.95 -20.46
C TRP A 115 0.36 -8.78 -19.55
N ARG A 116 -0.77 -8.91 -18.85
CA ARG A 116 -1.20 -7.93 -17.84
C ARG A 116 -1.61 -8.67 -16.58
N MET A 117 -1.07 -8.28 -15.44
CA MET A 117 -1.48 -8.77 -14.14
C MET A 117 -2.30 -7.70 -13.44
N VAL A 118 -3.56 -8.02 -13.12
CA VAL A 118 -4.48 -7.13 -12.44
C VAL A 118 -4.72 -7.66 -11.03
N THR A 119 -4.41 -6.84 -10.03
CA THR A 119 -4.42 -7.21 -8.62
C THR A 119 -5.37 -6.30 -7.85
N GLY A 120 -6.06 -6.84 -6.84
CA GLY A 120 -7.07 -6.10 -6.08
C GLY A 120 -8.10 -7.00 -5.41
N ALA A 121 -9.26 -6.42 -5.11
CA ALA A 121 -10.44 -7.16 -4.64
C ALA A 121 -11.37 -7.42 -5.82
N PHE A 122 -11.92 -8.62 -5.96
CA PHE A 122 -12.82 -8.99 -7.06
C PHE A 122 -13.98 -9.83 -6.55
N ALA A 123 -15.12 -9.77 -7.21
CA ALA A 123 -16.06 -10.87 -7.13
C ALA A 123 -15.51 -12.02 -7.98
N LEU A 124 -14.90 -13.02 -7.35
CA LEU A 124 -14.29 -14.18 -8.00
C LEU A 124 -15.09 -15.43 -7.64
N ASN A 125 -15.62 -16.13 -8.63
CA ASN A 125 -16.39 -17.37 -8.47
C ASN A 125 -17.54 -17.27 -7.44
N GLY A 126 -18.18 -16.10 -7.38
CA GLY A 126 -19.37 -15.84 -6.55
C GLY A 126 -19.11 -15.30 -5.14
N ASP A 127 -17.86 -15.08 -4.74
CA ASP A 127 -17.51 -14.42 -3.48
C ASP A 127 -16.51 -13.27 -3.70
N MET A 128 -16.45 -12.33 -2.76
CA MET A 128 -15.40 -11.31 -2.78
C MET A 128 -14.09 -11.95 -2.36
N GLU A 129 -13.06 -11.83 -3.18
CA GLU A 129 -11.71 -12.29 -2.90
C GLU A 129 -10.67 -11.19 -3.16
N ASN A 130 -9.61 -11.19 -2.37
CA ASN A 130 -8.37 -10.57 -2.83
C ASN A 130 -7.74 -11.51 -3.85
N ALA A 131 -7.40 -11.01 -5.03
CA ALA A 131 -6.85 -11.85 -6.09
C ALA A 131 -5.81 -11.13 -6.93
N ALA A 132 -5.00 -11.94 -7.62
CA ALA A 132 -4.25 -11.53 -8.79
C ALA A 132 -4.82 -12.26 -10.01
N LEU A 133 -5.06 -11.55 -11.10
CA LEU A 133 -5.64 -12.08 -12.33
C LEU A 133 -4.62 -11.88 -13.46
N LEU A 134 -4.22 -12.97 -14.12
CA LEU A 134 -3.34 -12.90 -15.28
C LEU A 134 -4.15 -12.87 -16.57
N ILE A 135 -3.99 -11.78 -17.30
CA ILE A 135 -4.59 -11.53 -18.61
C ILE A 135 -3.54 -11.81 -19.67
N SER A 136 -3.86 -12.69 -20.61
CA SER A 136 -3.00 -13.00 -21.75
C SER A 136 -2.90 -11.83 -22.75
N PRO A 137 -1.90 -11.83 -23.64
CA PRO A 137 -1.83 -10.87 -24.75
C PRO A 137 -3.10 -10.88 -25.63
N ASP A 138 -3.83 -11.99 -25.66
CA ASP A 138 -5.10 -12.11 -26.36
C ASP A 138 -6.30 -11.52 -25.57
N LEU A 139 -6.06 -10.83 -24.45
CA LEU A 139 -7.05 -10.22 -23.56
C LEU A 139 -8.04 -11.23 -22.97
N LYS A 140 -7.50 -12.33 -22.44
CA LYS A 140 -8.28 -13.34 -21.74
C LYS A 140 -7.66 -13.61 -20.38
N ILE A 141 -8.47 -13.67 -19.33
CA ILE A 141 -8.03 -14.14 -18.02
C ILE A 141 -7.71 -15.63 -18.13
N VAL A 142 -6.41 -15.96 -18.04
CA VAL A 142 -5.94 -17.34 -18.14
C VAL A 142 -5.67 -17.96 -16.77
N ARG A 143 -5.52 -17.12 -15.73
CA ARG A 143 -5.21 -17.56 -14.37
C ARG A 143 -5.74 -16.56 -13.35
N ALA A 144 -6.13 -17.08 -12.19
CA ALA A 144 -6.51 -16.31 -11.02
C ALA A 144 -5.88 -16.96 -9.78
N TRP A 145 -5.19 -16.17 -8.96
CA TRP A 145 -4.75 -16.58 -7.62
C TRP A 145 -5.71 -15.96 -6.61
N THR A 146 -6.43 -16.79 -5.86
CA THR A 146 -7.14 -16.33 -4.67
C THR A 146 -6.13 -16.17 -3.54
N LEU A 147 -5.88 -14.93 -3.13
CA LEU A 147 -4.84 -14.60 -2.16
C LEU A 147 -5.44 -14.59 -0.76
N ASP A 148 -4.96 -15.49 0.11
CA ASP A 148 -5.38 -15.59 1.50
C ASP A 148 -4.19 -15.47 2.46
N GLU A 149 -4.45 -15.48 3.76
CA GLU A 149 -3.41 -15.64 4.80
C GLU A 149 -3.83 -16.77 5.72
N ILE A 150 -2.83 -17.45 6.27
CA ILE A 150 -2.99 -18.41 7.36
C ILE A 150 -2.50 -17.79 8.67
N PRO A 151 -2.90 -18.38 9.83
CA PRO A 151 -2.30 -18.03 11.10
C PRO A 151 -0.77 -18.18 11.07
N VAL A 152 -0.08 -17.20 11.63
CA VAL A 152 1.38 -17.22 11.81
C VAL A 152 1.67 -16.91 13.27
N ASP A 153 2.42 -17.80 13.92
CA ASP A 153 2.66 -17.77 15.36
C ASP A 153 1.33 -17.72 16.16
N GLU A 154 1.12 -16.65 16.94
CA GLU A 154 -0.10 -16.41 17.73
C GLU A 154 -1.07 -15.45 17.05
N LEU A 155 -0.76 -14.99 15.82
CA LEU A 155 -1.55 -14.01 15.10
C LEU A 155 -2.56 -14.69 14.17
N GLU A 156 -3.81 -14.25 14.27
CA GLU A 156 -4.92 -14.72 13.45
C GLU A 156 -5.25 -13.73 12.32
N PRO A 157 -5.30 -14.18 11.05
CA PRO A 157 -5.48 -13.30 9.91
C PRO A 157 -6.79 -12.52 10.02
N ARG A 158 -6.74 -11.25 9.59
CA ARG A 158 -7.97 -10.46 9.47
C ARG A 158 -8.87 -11.07 8.40
N PRO A 159 -10.20 -10.92 8.54
CA PRO A 159 -11.12 -11.30 7.48
C PRO A 159 -10.73 -10.65 6.15
N LYS A 160 -10.88 -11.37 5.03
CA LYS A 160 -10.48 -10.93 3.68
C LYS A 160 -11.02 -9.56 3.27
N PHE A 161 -12.13 -9.10 3.84
CA PHE A 161 -12.72 -7.78 3.58
C PHE A 161 -12.15 -6.62 4.40
N ARG A 162 -11.24 -6.90 5.35
CA ARG A 162 -10.53 -5.91 6.16
C ARG A 162 -9.05 -5.81 5.79
N LYS A 163 -8.68 -6.38 4.65
CA LYS A 163 -7.34 -6.33 4.07
C LYS A 163 -7.43 -6.21 2.56
N LEU A 164 -6.43 -5.56 1.96
CA LEU A 164 -6.31 -5.40 0.52
C LEU A 164 -4.92 -5.85 0.09
N VAL A 165 -4.83 -6.70 -0.94
CA VAL A 165 -3.54 -7.03 -1.55
C VAL A 165 -2.90 -5.74 -2.08
N HIS A 166 -1.75 -5.38 -1.54
CA HIS A 166 -1.07 -4.13 -1.83
C HIS A 166 0.42 -4.34 -1.59
N GLY A 167 1.15 -4.51 -2.70
CA GLY A 167 2.47 -5.13 -2.74
C GLY A 167 2.36 -6.56 -3.25
N LEU A 168 2.59 -6.75 -4.54
CA LEU A 168 2.65 -8.06 -5.18
C LEU A 168 3.62 -7.99 -6.36
N ASP A 169 4.48 -8.99 -6.49
CA ASP A 169 5.24 -9.20 -7.73
C ASP A 169 5.09 -10.65 -8.22
N ILE A 170 5.37 -10.85 -9.51
CA ILE A 170 5.23 -12.14 -10.19
C ILE A 170 6.54 -12.55 -10.85
N LEU A 171 6.94 -13.79 -10.62
CA LEU A 171 8.16 -14.37 -11.15
C LEU A 171 7.93 -14.99 -12.54
N ARG A 172 9.03 -15.25 -13.26
CA ARG A 172 9.00 -15.88 -14.59
C ARG A 172 8.42 -17.30 -14.59
N ASP A 173 8.53 -18.01 -13.47
CA ASP A 173 7.91 -19.33 -13.26
C ASP A 173 6.40 -19.25 -13.00
N GLY A 174 5.83 -18.04 -12.95
CA GLY A 174 4.42 -17.76 -12.67
C GLY A 174 4.05 -17.80 -11.19
N SER A 175 4.98 -17.98 -10.27
CA SER A 175 4.72 -17.79 -8.84
C SER A 175 4.57 -16.30 -8.49
N VAL A 176 3.77 -15.99 -7.47
CA VAL A 176 3.53 -14.63 -6.98
C VAL A 176 4.00 -14.50 -5.55
N ILE A 177 4.61 -13.36 -5.20
CA ILE A 177 4.95 -12.99 -3.84
C ILE A 177 4.16 -11.75 -3.47
N PHE A 178 3.50 -11.75 -2.33
CA PHE A 178 2.58 -10.68 -1.99
C PHE A 178 2.46 -10.45 -0.49
N ALA A 179 2.01 -9.23 -0.16
CA ALA A 179 1.64 -8.80 1.16
C ALA A 179 0.26 -8.12 1.13
N PHE A 180 -0.32 -7.97 2.32
CA PHE A 180 -1.61 -7.29 2.50
C PHE A 180 -1.42 -5.98 3.27
N GLU A 181 -2.09 -4.92 2.81
CA GLU A 181 -2.34 -3.79 3.69
C GLU A 181 -3.28 -4.24 4.82
N GLY A 182 -2.80 -4.18 6.07
CA GLY A 182 -3.49 -4.73 7.23
C GLY A 182 -3.31 -6.24 7.42
N GLY A 183 -2.39 -6.88 6.69
CA GLY A 183 -1.97 -8.26 6.88
C GLY A 183 -0.93 -8.45 7.98
N MET A 184 -0.40 -9.66 8.04
CA MET A 184 0.56 -10.14 9.04
C MET A 184 1.64 -11.06 8.48
N SER A 185 1.75 -11.14 7.16
CA SER A 185 2.74 -11.99 6.51
C SER A 185 3.10 -11.54 5.10
N LEU A 186 4.29 -11.95 4.68
CA LEU A 186 4.70 -12.06 3.29
C LEU A 186 4.52 -13.51 2.86
N GLN A 187 4.01 -13.75 1.66
CA GLN A 187 3.69 -15.10 1.20
C GLN A 187 4.11 -15.29 -0.25
N ARG A 188 4.49 -16.52 -0.61
CA ARG A 188 4.68 -16.94 -2.00
C ARG A 188 3.72 -18.03 -2.36
N PHE A 189 2.97 -17.83 -3.45
CA PHE A 189 2.13 -18.86 -4.04
C PHE A 189 2.73 -19.28 -5.37
N ASN A 190 2.76 -20.57 -5.67
CA ASN A 190 3.23 -21.07 -6.94
C ASN A 190 2.25 -20.73 -8.08
N SER A 191 2.64 -21.07 -9.30
CA SER A 191 1.82 -20.83 -10.49
C SER A 191 0.44 -21.49 -10.43
N CYS A 192 0.22 -22.48 -9.56
CA CYS A 192 -1.05 -23.18 -9.41
C CYS A 192 -1.97 -22.61 -8.32
N GLY A 193 -1.54 -21.57 -7.62
CA GLY A 193 -2.31 -20.98 -6.53
C GLY A 193 -2.13 -21.68 -5.20
N GLU A 194 -1.17 -22.59 -5.07
CA GLU A 194 -0.84 -23.22 -3.80
C GLU A 194 0.28 -22.42 -3.10
N ARG A 195 0.18 -22.29 -1.79
CA ARG A 195 1.17 -21.61 -0.96
C ARG A 195 2.45 -22.44 -0.85
N ASP A 196 3.59 -21.86 -1.24
CA ASP A 196 4.91 -22.47 -1.06
C ASP A 196 5.45 -22.17 0.35
N TRP A 197 5.36 -20.90 0.79
CA TRP A 197 5.80 -20.47 2.12
C TRP A 197 5.05 -19.22 2.62
N THR A 198 5.14 -18.99 3.92
CA THR A 198 4.64 -17.81 4.63
C THR A 198 5.68 -17.34 5.66
N THR A 199 5.98 -16.05 5.63
CA THR A 199 6.88 -15.39 6.59
C THR A 199 6.08 -14.38 7.41
N GLY A 200 6.01 -14.59 8.73
CA GLY A 200 5.30 -13.69 9.64
C GLY A 200 5.99 -12.34 9.78
N GLY A 201 5.22 -11.26 9.79
CA GLY A 201 5.73 -9.90 9.94
C GLY A 201 4.75 -8.82 9.49
N GLY A 202 5.07 -7.57 9.77
CA GLY A 202 4.25 -6.42 9.39
C GLY A 202 4.44 -6.00 7.92
N PHE A 203 4.46 -6.96 6.99
CA PHE A 203 4.76 -6.71 5.58
C PHE A 203 3.64 -5.94 4.88
N HIS A 204 3.99 -4.91 4.09
CA HIS A 204 2.96 -4.01 3.52
C HIS A 204 3.41 -3.18 2.30
N HIS A 205 2.43 -2.70 1.55
CA HIS A 205 2.48 -1.68 0.48
C HIS A 205 3.26 -2.04 -0.78
N SER A 206 4.47 -2.57 -0.66
CA SER A 206 5.35 -2.84 -1.81
C SER A 206 6.08 -4.17 -1.63
N VAL A 207 6.18 -4.92 -2.72
CA VAL A 207 6.94 -6.16 -2.86
C VAL A 207 7.57 -6.06 -4.24
N THR A 208 8.88 -5.90 -4.29
CA THR A 208 9.60 -5.65 -5.54
C THR A 208 10.73 -6.66 -5.68
N LEU A 209 10.73 -7.42 -6.78
CA LEU A 209 11.80 -8.38 -7.07
C LEU A 209 13.12 -7.65 -7.37
N ASP A 210 14.23 -8.29 -7.02
CA ASP A 210 15.52 -7.93 -7.61
C ASP A 210 15.63 -8.43 -9.07
N ASP A 211 16.62 -7.92 -9.79
CA ASP A 211 16.87 -8.29 -11.20
C ASP A 211 17.05 -9.80 -11.44
N ALA A 212 17.55 -10.52 -10.44
CA ALA A 212 17.82 -11.94 -10.52
C ALA A 212 16.58 -12.80 -10.21
N GLY A 213 15.54 -12.22 -9.61
CA GLY A 213 14.40 -12.95 -9.07
C GLY A 213 14.76 -13.84 -7.88
N GLU A 214 15.84 -13.53 -7.15
CA GLU A 214 16.33 -14.32 -6.02
C GLU A 214 15.87 -13.75 -4.67
N THR A 215 15.67 -12.43 -4.61
CA THR A 215 15.18 -11.73 -3.43
C THR A 215 14.07 -10.75 -3.76
N VAL A 216 13.29 -10.38 -2.75
CA VAL A 216 12.35 -9.27 -2.81
C VAL A 216 12.70 -8.23 -1.76
N TRP A 217 12.54 -6.96 -2.12
CA TRP A 217 12.55 -5.83 -1.21
C TRP A 217 11.12 -5.45 -0.81
N THR A 218 10.92 -5.19 0.47
CA THR A 218 9.63 -4.82 1.05
C THR A 218 9.84 -4.08 2.38
N PHE A 219 8.77 -3.82 3.13
CA PHE A 219 8.82 -3.25 4.47
C PHE A 219 8.39 -4.28 5.50
N ASN A 220 8.95 -4.24 6.71
CA ASN A 220 8.49 -5.05 7.83
C ASN A 220 8.14 -4.14 9.01
N GLY A 221 6.86 -3.79 9.13
CA GLY A 221 6.40 -2.78 10.06
C GLY A 221 6.73 -1.34 9.60
N THR A 222 6.53 -0.37 10.50
CA THR A 222 6.42 1.04 10.09
C THR A 222 7.72 1.78 9.74
N GLY A 223 8.88 1.14 9.91
CA GLY A 223 10.18 1.81 9.81
C GLY A 223 11.36 0.90 9.51
N THR A 224 11.10 -0.29 8.97
CA THR A 224 12.13 -1.26 8.61
C THR A 224 11.95 -1.68 7.16
N ILE A 225 13.02 -1.61 6.38
CA ILE A 225 13.13 -2.15 5.04
C ILE A 225 13.65 -3.58 5.18
N ALA A 226 13.06 -4.54 4.48
CA ALA A 226 13.44 -5.95 4.55
C ALA A 226 13.79 -6.48 3.16
N GLN A 227 14.84 -7.30 3.11
CA GLN A 227 15.17 -8.15 1.97
C GLN A 227 14.85 -9.59 2.32
N VAL A 228 14.02 -10.24 1.51
CA VAL A 228 13.53 -11.60 1.78
C VAL A 228 13.89 -12.52 0.62
N ALA A 229 14.38 -13.71 0.92
CA ALA A 229 14.70 -14.73 -0.07
C ALA A 229 13.43 -15.27 -0.73
N VAL A 230 13.41 -15.34 -2.06
CA VAL A 230 12.32 -15.91 -2.86
C VAL A 230 12.17 -17.42 -2.60
N GLY A 231 13.29 -18.11 -2.36
CA GLY A 231 13.34 -19.57 -2.28
C GLY A 231 12.55 -20.16 -1.10
N ASP A 232 12.64 -19.54 0.07
CA ASP A 232 12.10 -20.08 1.32
C ASP A 232 11.47 -19.03 2.26
N GLY A 233 11.43 -17.76 1.86
CA GLY A 233 10.88 -16.68 2.67
C GLY A 233 11.80 -16.21 3.81
N ALA A 234 13.07 -16.64 3.86
CA ALA A 234 13.99 -16.21 4.89
C ALA A 234 14.29 -14.70 4.79
N ILE A 235 14.16 -13.99 5.90
CA ILE A 235 14.60 -12.58 5.99
C ILE A 235 16.13 -12.56 6.00
N LEU A 236 16.71 -12.05 4.91
CA LEU A 236 18.16 -12.00 4.71
C LEU A 236 18.77 -10.76 5.35
N ARG A 237 18.02 -9.65 5.33
CA ARG A 237 18.46 -8.35 5.83
C ARG A 237 17.27 -7.53 6.31
N GLU A 238 17.49 -6.80 7.40
CA GLU A 238 16.61 -5.73 7.85
C GLU A 238 17.40 -4.44 8.05
N ILE A 239 16.88 -3.33 7.53
CA ILE A 239 17.46 -2.00 7.64
C ILE A 239 16.44 -1.13 8.37
N SER A 240 16.75 -0.76 9.61
CA SER A 240 15.88 0.14 10.38
C SER A 240 16.15 1.60 10.03
N MET A 241 15.11 2.43 10.04
CA MET A 241 15.27 3.87 9.83
C MET A 241 16.10 4.55 10.92
N ASP A 242 16.16 4.00 12.13
CA ASP A 242 17.05 4.52 13.17
C ASP A 242 18.52 4.35 12.77
N ALA A 243 18.88 3.22 12.13
CA ALA A 243 20.22 3.01 11.59
C ALA A 243 20.51 3.93 10.39
N VAL A 244 19.54 4.12 9.49
CA VAL A 244 19.65 5.07 8.37
C VAL A 244 19.85 6.51 8.86
N ILE A 245 19.07 6.95 9.84
CA ILE A 245 19.21 8.30 10.44
C ILE A 245 20.61 8.45 11.07
N ALA A 246 21.06 7.44 11.83
CA ALA A 246 22.38 7.47 12.46
C ALA A 246 23.53 7.53 11.43
N ALA A 247 23.39 6.88 10.28
CA ALA A 247 24.35 6.93 9.19
C ALA A 247 24.34 8.27 8.43
N ASN A 248 23.27 9.07 8.53
CA ASN A 248 23.07 10.32 7.80
C ASN A 248 22.81 11.52 8.73
N PRO A 249 23.72 11.85 9.67
CA PRO A 249 23.47 12.82 10.75
C PRO A 249 23.31 14.28 10.27
N THR A 250 23.52 14.57 8.99
CA THR A 250 23.37 15.91 8.39
C THR A 250 22.10 16.03 7.53
N ILE A 251 21.27 15.00 7.46
CA ILE A 251 20.01 14.99 6.71
C ILE A 251 18.85 15.23 7.69
N ASP A 252 18.74 16.48 8.17
CA ASP A 252 17.78 16.87 9.22
C ASP A 252 16.30 16.67 8.83
N ILE A 253 16.00 16.54 7.53
CA ILE A 253 14.63 16.32 7.06
C ILE A 253 14.04 14.99 7.57
N LEU A 254 14.89 14.02 7.93
CA LEU A 254 14.45 12.76 8.53
C LEU A 254 13.83 12.97 9.92
N GLU A 255 14.18 14.05 10.60
CA GLU A 255 13.69 14.40 11.94
C GLU A 255 12.43 15.30 11.91
N LEU A 256 11.96 15.69 10.72
CA LEU A 256 10.89 16.69 10.54
C LEU A 256 9.59 16.37 11.31
N ARG A 257 9.32 15.08 11.55
CA ARG A 257 8.11 14.60 12.24
C ARG A 257 8.35 14.24 13.70
N ARG A 258 9.46 14.70 14.30
CA ARG A 258 9.66 14.65 15.74
C ARG A 258 9.21 15.94 16.41
N LEU A 259 8.47 15.79 17.50
CA LEU A 259 8.07 16.87 18.39
C LEU A 259 9.14 17.01 19.47
N HIS A 260 9.74 18.19 19.53
CA HIS A 260 10.72 18.54 20.55
C HIS A 260 10.12 19.55 21.54
N PRO A 261 10.30 19.35 22.86
CA PRO A 261 9.89 20.34 23.84
C PRO A 261 10.83 21.56 23.79
N ASN A 262 10.28 22.76 23.95
CA ASN A 262 11.04 24.02 23.91
C ASN A 262 12.01 24.24 25.11
N ASP A 263 12.07 23.32 26.08
CA ASP A 263 12.90 23.32 27.31
C ASP A 263 13.50 24.68 27.75
N TRP A 264 12.64 25.69 27.97
CA TRP A 264 13.03 27.10 28.13
C TRP A 264 14.05 27.40 29.24
N GLY A 265 14.27 26.47 30.18
CA GLY A 265 15.19 26.62 31.31
C GLY A 265 16.52 25.86 31.16
N LYS A 266 16.72 25.13 30.07
CA LYS A 266 17.92 24.34 29.82
C LYS A 266 18.35 24.48 28.36
N ASN A 267 19.61 24.16 28.08
CA ASN A 267 20.12 24.02 26.72
C ASN A 267 20.58 22.58 26.54
N THR A 268 19.63 21.65 26.68
CA THR A 268 19.87 20.22 26.57
C THR A 268 20.26 19.88 25.13
N ARG A 269 21.34 19.12 24.98
CA ARG A 269 21.83 18.62 23.69
C ARG A 269 21.51 17.14 23.56
N ASN A 270 21.42 16.65 22.33
CA ASN A 270 21.20 15.23 22.03
C ASN A 270 19.93 14.69 22.70
N THR A 271 18.85 15.47 22.69
CA THR A 271 17.54 15.03 23.20
C THR A 271 16.80 14.27 22.12
N GLU A 272 16.12 13.20 22.51
CA GLU A 272 15.21 12.48 21.61
C GLU A 272 13.84 13.16 21.61
N GLY A 273 13.35 13.50 20.42
CA GLY A 273 11.99 14.00 20.24
C GLY A 273 10.98 12.86 20.14
N GLU A 274 9.71 13.17 20.39
CA GLU A 274 8.60 12.23 20.27
C GLU A 274 8.12 12.18 18.82
N TRP A 275 8.01 10.97 18.26
CA TRP A 275 7.50 10.80 16.91
C TRP A 275 6.01 11.12 16.81
N MET A 276 5.63 11.89 15.80
CA MET A 276 4.22 11.98 15.39
C MET A 276 3.72 10.62 14.87
N PRO A 277 2.40 10.32 14.97
CA PRO A 277 1.81 9.17 14.31
C PRO A 277 2.15 9.14 12.81
N GLU A 278 2.28 7.92 12.26
CA GLU A 278 2.74 7.67 10.89
C GLU A 278 4.04 8.42 10.57
N LYS A 279 5.14 7.98 11.21
CA LYS A 279 6.49 8.58 11.13
C LYS A 279 6.91 8.85 9.68
N TYR A 280 6.91 7.82 8.86
CA TYR A 280 7.40 7.87 7.49
C TYR A 280 6.32 7.49 6.48
N HIS A 281 5.49 6.49 6.83
CA HIS A 281 4.52 5.87 5.94
C HIS A 281 5.20 5.48 4.62
N PHE A 282 6.09 4.49 4.71
CA PHE A 282 6.71 3.92 3.53
C PHE A 282 5.67 3.19 2.70
N ASN A 283 5.70 3.45 1.40
CA ASN A 283 4.75 2.86 0.46
C ASN A 283 5.41 2.28 -0.78
N ASP A 284 6.71 2.49 -0.97
CA ASP A 284 7.44 1.87 -2.07
C ASP A 284 8.95 1.78 -1.84
N VAL A 285 9.53 0.67 -2.30
CA VAL A 285 10.97 0.38 -2.34
C VAL A 285 11.31 -0.34 -3.65
N ASP A 286 12.17 0.26 -4.46
CA ASP A 286 12.52 -0.26 -5.78
C ASP A 286 14.06 -0.32 -5.96
N PRO A 287 14.67 -1.52 -6.05
CA PRO A 287 16.10 -1.65 -6.27
C PRO A 287 16.49 -1.23 -7.69
N LEU A 288 17.54 -0.40 -7.84
CA LEU A 288 18.03 0.03 -9.15
C LEU A 288 18.51 -1.16 -9.99
N PRO A 289 17.88 -1.44 -11.15
CA PRO A 289 18.32 -2.53 -12.01
C PRO A 289 19.74 -2.30 -12.54
N ALA A 290 20.52 -3.36 -12.62
CA ALA A 290 21.86 -3.35 -13.17
C ALA A 290 21.89 -2.89 -14.64
N THR A 291 20.82 -3.17 -15.39
CA THR A 291 20.64 -2.72 -16.78
C THR A 291 20.43 -1.21 -16.89
N MET A 292 19.93 -0.55 -15.85
CA MET A 292 19.69 0.90 -15.81
C MET A 292 20.77 1.68 -15.06
N ALA A 293 21.57 1.02 -14.23
CA ALA A 293 22.56 1.68 -13.36
C ALA A 293 23.52 2.62 -14.12
N ALA A 294 23.88 2.30 -15.37
CA ALA A 294 24.76 3.13 -16.19
C ALA A 294 24.13 4.48 -16.62
N SER A 295 22.80 4.62 -16.53
CA SER A 295 22.09 5.87 -16.84
C SER A 295 22.09 6.87 -15.68
N PHE A 296 22.49 6.44 -14.47
CA PHE A 296 22.44 7.26 -13.26
C PHE A 296 23.85 7.60 -12.76
N ASP A 297 24.23 8.87 -12.80
CA ASP A 297 25.49 9.33 -12.21
C ASP A 297 25.38 9.35 -10.67
N GLY A 298 26.31 8.68 -9.99
CA GLY A 298 26.35 8.61 -8.52
C GLY A 298 25.54 7.47 -7.88
N PHE A 299 24.78 6.69 -8.66
CA PHE A 299 24.08 5.50 -8.17
C PHE A 299 24.73 4.20 -8.71
N ARG A 300 24.41 3.08 -8.08
CA ARG A 300 24.87 1.74 -8.45
C ARG A 300 23.72 0.75 -8.41
N ALA A 301 23.83 -0.31 -9.19
CA ALA A 301 22.88 -1.43 -9.17
C ALA A 301 22.62 -1.90 -7.73
N GLY A 302 21.34 -2.07 -7.39
CA GLY A 302 20.89 -2.44 -6.04
C GLY A 302 20.76 -1.28 -5.05
N ASP A 303 21.09 -0.04 -5.40
CA ASP A 303 20.65 1.12 -4.61
C ASP A 303 19.12 1.15 -4.55
N LEU A 304 18.56 1.47 -3.40
CA LEU A 304 17.11 1.41 -3.17
C LEU A 304 16.50 2.79 -3.38
N LEU A 305 15.51 2.91 -4.26
CA LEU A 305 14.63 4.07 -4.38
C LEU A 305 13.46 3.90 -3.43
N LEU A 306 13.22 4.87 -2.56
CA LEU A 306 12.19 4.79 -1.53
C LEU A 306 11.26 5.98 -1.56
N SER A 307 9.99 5.72 -1.24
CA SER A 307 8.99 6.76 -0.98
C SER A 307 8.52 6.74 0.48
N ALA A 308 8.74 7.86 1.18
CA ALA A 308 8.23 8.15 2.52
C ALA A 308 7.11 9.18 2.45
N ARG A 309 5.87 8.69 2.30
CA ARG A 309 4.67 9.50 2.02
C ARG A 309 4.41 10.58 3.08
N SER A 310 4.60 10.30 4.37
CA SER A 310 4.33 11.26 5.45
C SER A 310 5.34 12.41 5.51
N LEU A 311 6.54 12.19 4.96
CA LEU A 311 7.57 13.22 4.79
C LEU A 311 7.46 13.94 3.44
N ASN A 312 6.60 13.47 2.52
CA ASN A 312 6.63 13.87 1.10
C ASN A 312 8.03 13.73 0.48
N MET A 313 8.76 12.70 0.89
CA MET A 313 10.19 12.53 0.55
C MET A 313 10.38 11.30 -0.33
N VAL A 314 11.11 11.48 -1.43
CA VAL A 314 11.67 10.38 -2.24
C VAL A 314 13.18 10.40 -2.05
N PHE A 315 13.81 9.25 -1.89
CA PHE A 315 15.26 9.18 -1.67
C PHE A 315 15.89 7.88 -2.18
N VAL A 316 17.19 7.93 -2.41
CA VAL A 316 18.02 6.80 -2.83
C VAL A 316 18.95 6.42 -1.70
N LEU A 317 18.90 5.16 -1.28
CA LEU A 317 19.65 4.58 -0.17
C LEU A 317 20.61 3.50 -0.67
N ASP A 318 21.88 3.57 -0.28
CA ASP A 318 22.79 2.42 -0.42
C ASP A 318 22.50 1.40 0.69
N PRO A 319 22.02 0.18 0.37
CA PRO A 319 21.62 -0.78 1.39
C PRO A 319 22.81 -1.41 2.13
N GLU A 320 24.06 -1.16 1.72
CA GLU A 320 25.27 -1.66 2.38
C GLU A 320 25.83 -0.63 3.37
N SER A 321 26.02 0.62 2.94
CA SER A 321 26.57 1.69 3.78
C SER A 321 25.51 2.43 4.60
N LEU A 322 24.23 2.27 4.25
CA LEU A 322 23.08 3.03 4.75
C LEU A 322 23.13 4.53 4.42
N GLU A 323 24.00 4.94 3.50
CA GLU A 323 24.11 6.33 3.04
C GLU A 323 22.93 6.68 2.13
N ILE A 324 22.27 7.81 2.41
CA ILE A 324 21.31 8.42 1.49
C ILE A 324 22.09 9.22 0.46
N LYS A 325 22.18 8.69 -0.76
CA LYS A 325 22.92 9.29 -1.88
C LYS A 325 22.21 10.49 -2.48
N TRP A 326 20.87 10.49 -2.40
CA TRP A 326 20.03 11.51 -2.99
C TRP A 326 18.66 11.56 -2.31
N TRP A 327 18.05 12.74 -2.22
CA TRP A 327 16.68 12.87 -1.72
C TRP A 327 16.00 14.14 -2.21
N ARG A 328 14.67 14.14 -2.36
CA ARG A 328 13.87 15.32 -2.69
C ARG A 328 12.58 15.37 -1.88
N ILE A 329 12.15 16.59 -1.56
CA ILE A 329 10.88 16.93 -0.92
C ILE A 329 10.26 18.11 -1.65
N GLY A 330 8.92 18.16 -1.72
CA GLY A 330 8.18 19.32 -2.21
C GLY A 330 7.94 19.35 -3.73
N GLU A 331 8.59 18.47 -4.50
CA GLU A 331 8.28 18.26 -5.91
C GLU A 331 6.95 17.53 -6.12
N THR A 332 6.58 16.71 -5.12
CA THR A 332 5.36 15.91 -5.04
C THR A 332 4.69 16.09 -3.67
N GLN A 333 3.46 15.62 -3.56
CA GLN A 333 2.68 15.63 -2.33
C GLN A 333 2.01 14.28 -2.10
N ARG A 334 2.39 13.62 -1.00
CA ARG A 334 1.88 12.33 -0.54
C ARG A 334 2.03 11.23 -1.61
N GLN A 335 3.14 11.27 -2.35
CA GLN A 335 3.43 10.43 -3.51
C GLN A 335 3.45 8.94 -3.19
N HIS A 336 3.31 8.15 -4.25
CA HIS A 336 3.55 6.71 -4.29
C HIS A 336 4.48 6.40 -5.47
N ASP A 337 4.95 5.16 -5.50
CA ASP A 337 5.50 4.51 -6.69
C ASP A 337 6.53 5.36 -7.45
N PRO A 338 7.67 5.68 -6.82
CA PRO A 338 8.80 6.19 -7.55
C PRO A 338 9.50 5.04 -8.31
N ASP A 339 9.71 5.20 -9.62
CA ASP A 339 10.35 4.19 -10.46
C ASP A 339 11.61 4.74 -11.13
N TRP A 340 12.57 3.85 -11.39
CA TRP A 340 13.73 4.16 -12.23
C TRP A 340 13.37 4.25 -13.71
N LEU A 341 13.80 5.32 -14.39
CA LEU A 341 13.67 5.43 -15.84
C LEU A 341 15.00 5.17 -16.54
N SER A 342 14.94 4.52 -17.70
CA SER A 342 16.12 4.27 -18.54
C SER A 342 16.82 5.55 -19.02
N SER A 343 16.12 6.70 -18.98
CA SER A 343 16.67 8.03 -19.25
C SER A 343 17.63 8.54 -18.18
N GLY A 344 17.69 7.90 -17.00
CA GLY A 344 18.41 8.41 -15.83
C GLY A 344 17.58 9.37 -14.97
N GLU A 345 16.28 9.49 -15.24
CA GLU A 345 15.33 10.23 -14.40
C GLU A 345 14.58 9.28 -13.46
N ILE A 346 13.91 9.86 -12.45
CA ILE A 346 13.06 9.13 -11.52
C ILE A 346 11.60 9.53 -11.79
N ALA A 347 10.76 8.57 -12.20
CA ALA A 347 9.32 8.80 -12.25
C ALA A 347 8.75 8.76 -10.84
N VAL A 348 7.69 9.53 -10.58
CA VAL A 348 6.98 9.52 -9.28
C VAL A 348 5.50 9.74 -9.51
N LEU A 349 4.65 8.86 -8.98
CA LEU A 349 3.21 9.09 -8.92
C LEU A 349 2.89 10.13 -7.82
N ASN A 350 2.60 11.34 -8.25
CA ASN A 350 2.22 12.44 -7.38
C ASN A 350 0.70 12.43 -7.13
N ASN A 351 0.29 11.88 -5.98
CA ASN A 351 -1.13 11.81 -5.60
C ASN A 351 -1.79 13.17 -5.41
N ARG A 352 -1.02 14.22 -5.12
CA ARG A 352 -1.52 15.58 -4.87
C ARG A 352 -2.69 15.58 -3.88
N MET A 353 -2.54 14.86 -2.77
CA MET A 353 -3.62 14.70 -1.78
C MET A 353 -4.30 16.03 -1.44
N SER A 354 -5.63 16.07 -1.51
CA SER A 354 -6.45 17.28 -1.32
C SER A 354 -6.37 18.30 -2.47
N ARG A 355 -6.07 17.83 -3.68
CA ARG A 355 -6.20 18.54 -4.97
C ARG A 355 -7.14 17.76 -5.90
N ASP A 356 -7.29 18.25 -7.12
CA ASP A 356 -8.33 17.78 -8.06
C ASP A 356 -7.88 16.64 -8.99
N PHE A 357 -6.56 16.44 -9.15
CA PHE A 357 -6.00 15.44 -10.06
C PHE A 357 -4.65 14.93 -9.55
N SER A 358 -4.32 13.69 -9.90
CA SER A 358 -2.99 13.10 -9.73
C SER A 358 -2.17 13.30 -11.00
N GLU A 359 -0.85 13.27 -10.89
CA GLU A 359 0.06 13.36 -12.04
C GLU A 359 1.21 12.37 -11.87
N ILE A 360 1.84 11.97 -12.96
CA ILE A 360 3.13 11.28 -12.93
C ILE A 360 4.18 12.26 -13.42
N VAL A 361 5.22 12.44 -12.63
CA VAL A 361 6.29 13.40 -12.90
C VAL A 361 7.62 12.68 -13.06
N ALA A 362 8.53 13.23 -13.86
CA ALA A 362 9.93 12.84 -13.86
C ALA A 362 10.76 13.88 -13.09
N ILE A 363 11.70 13.41 -12.30
CA ILE A 363 12.67 14.23 -11.58
C ILE A 363 14.07 13.82 -12.05
N ASP A 364 14.81 14.77 -12.61
CA ASP A 364 16.22 14.60 -12.95
C ASP A 364 17.07 14.63 -11.66
N PRO A 365 17.77 13.53 -11.30
CA PRO A 365 18.51 13.46 -10.04
C PRO A 365 19.76 14.33 -10.01
N VAL A 366 20.22 14.86 -11.16
CA VAL A 366 21.40 15.74 -11.25
C VAL A 366 20.97 17.21 -11.24
N SER A 367 20.03 17.59 -12.10
CA SER A 367 19.61 18.98 -12.24
C SER A 367 18.45 19.38 -11.32
N PHE A 368 17.78 18.39 -10.73
CA PHE A 368 16.57 18.53 -9.89
C PHE A 368 15.38 19.16 -10.62
N ARG A 369 15.42 19.21 -11.95
CA ARG A 369 14.27 19.65 -12.73
C ARG A 369 13.17 18.60 -12.65
N LYS A 370 11.95 19.10 -12.43
CA LYS A 370 10.72 18.32 -12.57
C LYS A 370 10.08 18.56 -13.92
N SER A 371 9.59 17.50 -14.56
CA SER A 371 8.69 17.55 -15.72
C SER A 371 7.45 16.69 -15.47
N VAL A 372 6.34 17.02 -16.13
CA VAL A 372 5.10 16.22 -16.06
C VAL A 372 5.12 15.23 -17.21
N LEU A 373 5.10 13.94 -16.89
CA LEU A 373 5.01 12.85 -17.86
C LEU A 373 3.55 12.54 -18.20
N PHE A 374 2.67 12.67 -17.20
CA PHE A 374 1.24 12.45 -17.36
C PHE A 374 0.44 13.40 -16.48
N ASP A 375 -0.43 14.17 -17.12
CA ASP A 375 -1.34 15.09 -16.47
C ASP A 375 -2.71 14.43 -16.30
N GLY A 376 -3.08 14.10 -15.06
CA GLY A 376 -4.31 13.35 -14.82
C GLY A 376 -5.59 14.06 -15.26
N ARG A 377 -5.57 15.38 -15.51
CA ARG A 377 -6.74 16.10 -16.03
C ARG A 377 -7.19 15.61 -17.40
N ASP A 378 -6.26 15.14 -18.22
CA ASP A 378 -6.56 14.72 -19.59
C ASP A 378 -7.38 13.43 -19.62
N ASN A 379 -7.40 12.67 -18.53
CA ASN A 379 -8.00 11.33 -18.44
C ASN A 379 -8.84 11.11 -17.18
N ASP A 380 -9.24 12.20 -16.50
CA ASP A 380 -9.94 12.18 -15.20
C ASP A 380 -9.26 11.23 -14.19
N PHE A 381 -7.95 11.38 -14.02
CA PHE A 381 -7.15 10.57 -13.11
C PHE A 381 -6.93 11.31 -11.78
N TYR A 382 -7.51 10.74 -10.72
CA TYR A 382 -7.21 11.14 -9.36
C TYR A 382 -7.29 9.94 -8.41
N THR A 383 -6.19 9.70 -7.71
CA THR A 383 -6.15 8.81 -6.56
C THR A 383 -5.46 9.51 -5.41
N ARG A 384 -6.21 9.78 -4.33
CA ARG A 384 -5.74 10.51 -3.14
C ARG A 384 -4.68 9.70 -2.38
N ILE A 385 -4.80 8.36 -2.38
CA ILE A 385 -3.87 7.40 -1.77
C ILE A 385 -3.63 6.22 -2.71
N ARG A 386 -2.56 5.45 -2.47
CA ARG A 386 -2.15 4.32 -3.32
C ARG A 386 -1.91 4.77 -4.76
N GLY A 387 -1.96 3.82 -5.69
CA GLY A 387 -1.74 4.06 -7.11
C GLY A 387 -0.39 3.55 -7.53
N LYS A 388 -0.33 3.14 -8.80
CA LYS A 388 0.86 2.62 -9.45
C LYS A 388 1.01 3.22 -10.84
N GLY A 389 2.23 3.43 -11.30
CA GLY A 389 2.60 3.83 -12.64
C GLY A 389 3.62 2.84 -13.21
N GLN A 390 3.62 2.65 -14.53
CA GLN A 390 4.69 1.89 -15.18
C GLN A 390 4.91 2.46 -16.57
N ILE A 391 6.10 3.00 -16.82
CA ILE A 391 6.49 3.46 -18.15
C ILE A 391 7.06 2.27 -18.92
N LEU A 392 6.51 2.00 -20.09
CA LEU A 392 6.93 0.91 -20.96
C LEU A 392 8.04 1.37 -21.91
N ASP A 393 8.81 0.42 -22.46
CA ASP A 393 9.91 0.71 -23.39
C ASP A 393 9.45 1.43 -24.67
N ASN A 394 8.22 1.19 -25.12
CA ASN A 394 7.62 1.90 -26.26
C ASN A 394 7.22 3.35 -25.90
N GLY A 395 7.23 3.72 -24.62
CA GLY A 395 6.84 5.02 -24.10
C GLY A 395 5.38 5.13 -23.71
N ASP A 396 4.61 4.03 -23.78
CA ASP A 396 3.27 3.98 -23.23
C ASP A 396 3.33 3.96 -21.70
N LEU A 397 2.24 4.37 -21.07
CA LEU A 397 2.14 4.47 -19.63
C LEU A 397 0.97 3.63 -19.11
N ILE A 398 1.27 2.71 -18.21
CA ILE A 398 0.26 2.02 -17.40
C ILE A 398 0.00 2.84 -16.14
N VAL A 399 -1.26 3.05 -15.80
CA VAL A 399 -1.70 3.77 -14.60
C VAL A 399 -2.75 2.95 -13.87
N THR A 400 -2.59 2.81 -12.57
CA THR A 400 -3.65 2.28 -11.70
C THR A 400 -4.21 3.38 -10.81
N SER A 401 -5.54 3.52 -10.80
CA SER A 401 -6.29 4.42 -9.93
C SER A 401 -7.16 3.63 -8.95
N PRO A 402 -6.61 3.23 -7.78
CA PRO A 402 -7.34 2.40 -6.83
C PRO A 402 -8.62 3.04 -6.32
N GLN A 403 -8.62 4.37 -6.14
CA GLN A 403 -9.80 5.08 -5.66
C GLN A 403 -10.88 5.34 -6.70
N GLN A 404 -10.58 5.08 -7.97
CA GLN A 404 -11.56 5.08 -9.06
C GLN A 404 -11.86 3.65 -9.54
N ALA A 405 -11.22 2.62 -8.96
CA ALA A 405 -11.37 1.22 -9.33
C ALA A 405 -11.15 0.94 -10.83
N ARG A 406 -10.18 1.64 -11.41
CA ARG A 406 -9.78 1.51 -12.81
C ARG A 406 -8.27 1.41 -12.95
N ALA A 407 -7.83 0.72 -13.99
CA ALA A 407 -6.44 0.76 -14.44
C ALA A 407 -6.42 0.81 -15.97
N PHE A 408 -5.49 1.57 -16.52
CA PHE A 408 -5.50 1.88 -17.95
C PHE A 408 -4.10 2.07 -18.50
N GLU A 409 -4.01 1.96 -19.82
CA GLU A 409 -2.82 2.24 -20.62
C GLU A 409 -3.07 3.47 -21.48
N VAL A 410 -2.11 4.38 -21.46
CA VAL A 410 -2.10 5.59 -22.25
C VAL A 410 -0.96 5.51 -23.25
N ASP A 411 -1.28 5.69 -24.53
CA ASP A 411 -0.25 5.72 -25.56
C ASP A 411 0.55 7.04 -25.52
N ARG A 412 1.58 7.13 -26.35
CA ARG A 412 2.41 8.35 -26.48
C ARG A 412 1.65 9.59 -26.98
N GLN A 413 0.43 9.44 -27.49
CA GLN A 413 -0.41 10.55 -27.93
C GLN A 413 -1.31 11.06 -26.79
N GLY A 414 -1.38 10.34 -25.67
CA GLY A 414 -2.23 10.68 -24.53
C GLY A 414 -3.58 9.98 -24.54
N GLU A 415 -3.80 9.05 -25.49
CA GLU A 415 -5.09 8.36 -25.66
C GLU A 415 -5.14 7.07 -24.83
N VAL A 416 -6.30 6.78 -24.24
CA VAL A 416 -6.52 5.53 -23.51
C VAL A 416 -6.77 4.39 -24.50
N VAL A 417 -5.77 3.54 -24.67
CA VAL A 417 -5.79 2.41 -25.63
C VAL A 417 -6.17 1.08 -24.98
N PHE A 418 -6.09 0.98 -23.66
CA PHE A 418 -6.57 -0.15 -22.88
C PHE A 418 -7.09 0.34 -21.53
N GLU A 419 -8.18 -0.22 -21.05
CA GLU A 419 -8.73 0.10 -19.75
C GLU A 419 -9.51 -1.08 -19.15
N VAL A 420 -9.31 -1.30 -17.85
CA VAL A 420 -10.12 -2.20 -17.04
C VAL A 420 -10.78 -1.46 -15.89
N VAL A 421 -12.03 -1.81 -15.62
CA VAL A 421 -12.81 -1.31 -14.48
C VAL A 421 -13.41 -2.49 -13.73
N ASN A 422 -13.54 -2.36 -12.41
CA ASN A 422 -13.98 -3.47 -11.55
C ASN A 422 -15.24 -3.11 -10.77
N LEU A 423 -16.38 -3.36 -11.40
CA LEU A 423 -17.69 -3.12 -10.81
C LEU A 423 -17.97 -4.12 -9.71
N LYS A 424 -18.53 -3.68 -8.59
CA LYS A 424 -19.10 -4.60 -7.61
C LYS A 424 -20.42 -5.17 -8.17
N PRO A 425 -20.58 -6.50 -8.29
CA PRO A 425 -21.85 -7.10 -8.70
C PRO A 425 -22.99 -6.68 -7.76
N ASP A 426 -24.19 -6.58 -8.31
CA ASP A 426 -25.40 -6.18 -7.59
C ASP A 426 -25.32 -4.78 -6.93
N SER A 427 -24.39 -3.93 -7.39
CA SER A 427 -24.28 -2.54 -6.95
C SER A 427 -24.21 -1.56 -8.11
N GLU A 428 -25.03 -0.50 -8.00
CA GLU A 428 -25.03 0.65 -8.90
C GLU A 428 -24.14 1.79 -8.42
N THR A 429 -23.64 1.74 -7.17
CA THR A 429 -23.03 2.90 -6.49
C THR A 429 -21.61 2.68 -6.01
N VAL A 430 -21.08 1.45 -6.08
CA VAL A 430 -19.71 1.15 -5.68
C VAL A 430 -19.00 0.20 -6.65
N ASN A 431 -17.68 0.29 -6.66
CA ASN A 431 -16.76 -0.56 -7.40
C ASN A 431 -15.80 -1.25 -6.41
N TYR A 432 -15.26 -2.41 -6.78
CA TYR A 432 -14.17 -3.03 -6.00
C TYR A 432 -12.82 -2.45 -6.40
N VAL A 433 -11.93 -2.29 -5.44
CA VAL A 433 -10.63 -1.66 -5.66
C VAL A 433 -9.73 -2.55 -6.52
N ILE A 434 -9.21 -1.99 -7.61
CA ILE A 434 -8.02 -2.50 -8.31
C ILE A 434 -6.81 -1.85 -7.63
N SER A 435 -5.93 -2.62 -7.00
CA SER A 435 -4.74 -2.08 -6.33
C SER A 435 -3.58 -1.86 -7.30
N GLU A 436 -3.45 -2.72 -8.31
CA GLU A 436 -2.35 -2.66 -9.29
C GLU A 436 -2.72 -3.30 -10.63
N LEU A 437 -2.22 -2.72 -11.72
CA LEU A 437 -2.10 -3.30 -13.04
C LEU A 437 -0.62 -3.23 -13.43
N LYS A 438 -0.02 -4.39 -13.69
CA LYS A 438 1.37 -4.53 -14.15
C LYS A 438 1.39 -5.12 -15.56
N TRP A 439 2.11 -4.49 -16.48
CA TRP A 439 2.38 -5.03 -17.81
C TRP A 439 3.69 -5.83 -17.81
N LEU A 440 3.70 -6.95 -18.54
CA LEU A 440 4.86 -7.81 -18.69
C LEU A 440 5.07 -8.14 -20.19
N PRO A 441 6.32 -8.19 -20.68
CA PRO A 441 6.62 -8.56 -22.06
C PRO A 441 6.03 -9.91 -22.46
N ARG A 442 5.71 -10.09 -23.75
CA ARG A 442 5.11 -11.33 -24.27
C ARG A 442 5.90 -12.60 -23.91
N ASP A 443 7.23 -12.49 -23.86
CA ASP A 443 8.19 -13.55 -23.57
C ASP A 443 8.61 -13.61 -22.08
N TYR A 444 7.86 -12.95 -21.19
CA TYR A 444 8.19 -12.90 -19.76
C TYR A 444 8.23 -14.29 -19.09
N PHE A 445 7.23 -15.14 -19.37
CA PHE A 445 7.02 -16.39 -18.64
C PHE A 445 7.72 -17.61 -19.24
N GLU A 446 8.23 -18.46 -18.35
CA GLU A 446 8.72 -19.80 -18.63
C GLU A 446 7.55 -20.80 -18.54
N MET A 447 6.69 -20.78 -19.56
CA MET A 447 5.39 -21.50 -19.58
C MET A 447 5.45 -23.00 -19.28
N GLU A 448 6.59 -23.64 -19.47
CA GLU A 448 6.81 -25.07 -19.21
C GLU A 448 6.68 -25.42 -17.72
N ALA A 449 6.88 -24.43 -16.82
CA ALA A 449 6.81 -24.56 -15.37
C ALA A 449 5.37 -24.60 -14.81
N TRP A 450 4.34 -24.33 -15.62
CA TRP A 450 2.97 -24.09 -15.13
C TRP A 450 2.09 -25.34 -15.05
N LYS A 451 2.69 -26.52 -14.97
CA LYS A 451 1.97 -27.80 -14.98
C LYS A 451 1.28 -28.04 -13.64
N CYS A 452 0.07 -27.54 -13.52
CA CYS A 452 -0.77 -27.78 -12.35
C CYS A 452 -1.36 -29.19 -12.38
N PRO A 453 -1.35 -29.92 -11.25
CA PRO A 453 -2.13 -31.14 -11.12
C PRO A 453 -3.58 -30.84 -11.48
N LEU A 454 -4.25 -31.77 -12.17
CA LEU A 454 -5.69 -31.70 -12.31
C LEU A 454 -6.28 -31.75 -10.89
N ALA A 455 -7.10 -30.76 -10.53
CA ALA A 455 -7.86 -30.79 -9.29
C ALA A 455 -8.68 -32.09 -9.26
N ASN A 456 -8.44 -32.93 -8.24
CA ASN A 456 -9.16 -34.19 -8.04
C ASN A 456 -10.59 -33.97 -7.59
#